data_AF-A0A355DF59-F1
#
_entry.id   AF-A0A355DF59-F1
#
_cell.length_a   1.000
_cell.length_b   1.000
_cell.length_c   1.000
_cell.angle_alpha   90.00
_cell.angle_beta   90.00
_cell.angle_gamma   90.00
#
_symmetry.space_group_name_H-M   'P 1'
#
loop_
_entity.id
_entity.type
_entity.pdbx_description
1 polymer ?
#
loop_
_entity_poly.entity_id
_entity_poly.type
_entity_poly.pdbx_seq_one_letter_code
_entity_poly.pdbx_strand_id
1 'polypeptide(L)'
;LIAQTNCDATYFGDKQGYWEYLCALPQPVSGDGWLLDESERDTRYRRRGLDFAADHPVRLITNAVPKRIGRLWGVYDPVGQLRADKLVEGRNFGLSVLGLVQYYTLLPMAVAGAVLLRRKGLPRLHLLAWPAIVTAVAALTMGTTRYRVPAEVALVLLAAVALEAILDLSRRSRRAASTPPVEHPAPKLP
;
A
#
# COMPACT_ATOMS: atom_id res chain seq x y z
N LEU A 1 13.79 -8.46 13.18
CA LEU A 1 13.51 -7.61 11.98
C LEU A 1 14.03 -6.18 12.11
N ILE A 2 13.95 -5.52 13.28
CA ILE A 2 14.29 -4.09 13.42
C ILE A 2 15.73 -3.75 12.94
N ALA A 3 16.73 -4.59 13.25
CA ALA A 3 18.09 -4.44 12.71
C ALA A 3 18.14 -4.54 11.18
N GLN A 4 17.31 -5.39 10.58
CA GLN A 4 17.31 -5.63 9.14
C GLN A 4 16.65 -4.50 8.34
N THR A 5 15.85 -3.65 8.98
CA THR A 5 15.12 -2.54 8.35
C THR A 5 15.66 -1.17 8.73
N ASN A 6 16.67 -1.11 9.61
CA ASN A 6 17.36 0.09 10.04
C ASN A 6 18.88 -0.15 10.00
N CYS A 7 19.44 0.05 8.81
CA CYS A 7 20.86 -0.11 8.50
C CYS A 7 21.19 0.66 7.21
N ASP A 8 22.47 0.72 6.85
CA ASP A 8 22.90 1.49 5.68
C ASP A 8 22.24 1.05 4.36
N ALA A 9 22.07 -0.25 4.15
CA ALA A 9 21.42 -0.77 2.93
C ALA A 9 19.97 -0.25 2.77
N THR A 10 19.26 -0.04 3.87
CA THR A 10 17.84 0.34 3.88
C THR A 10 17.59 1.85 4.01
N TYR A 11 18.63 2.64 4.29
CA TYR A 11 18.58 4.10 4.40
C TYR A 11 19.33 4.79 3.25
N PHE A 12 20.41 4.19 2.76
CA PHE A 12 21.33 4.76 1.78
C PHE A 12 21.55 3.86 0.56
N GLY A 13 21.46 2.54 0.72
CA GLY A 13 21.75 1.56 -0.33
C GLY A 13 20.62 1.30 -1.33
N ASP A 14 20.62 0.11 -1.92
CA ASP A 14 19.64 -0.31 -2.93
C ASP A 14 18.33 -0.85 -2.31
N LYS A 15 18.34 -1.28 -1.04
CA LYS A 15 17.18 -1.81 -0.30
C LYS A 15 16.35 -0.75 0.42
N GLN A 16 16.38 0.49 -0.05
CA GLN A 16 15.78 1.61 0.67
C GLN A 16 14.29 1.39 0.96
N GLY A 17 13.91 1.49 2.24
CA GLY A 17 12.55 1.26 2.72
C GLY A 17 12.08 -0.21 2.74
N TYR A 18 12.98 -1.17 2.46
CA TYR A 18 12.73 -2.61 2.55
C TYR A 18 13.47 -3.22 3.76
N TRP A 19 13.91 -4.48 3.66
CA TRP A 19 14.78 -5.14 4.61
C TRP A 19 16.00 -5.74 3.91
N GLU A 20 17.08 -5.95 4.65
CA GLU A 20 18.29 -6.62 4.18
C GLU A 20 18.75 -7.65 5.22
N TYR A 21 18.93 -8.91 4.78
CA TYR A 21 19.35 -10.01 5.64
C TYR A 21 20.73 -9.76 6.24
N LEU A 22 21.66 -9.22 5.45
CA LEU A 22 23.04 -8.95 5.88
C LEU A 22 23.11 -7.95 7.05
N CYS A 23 22.09 -7.11 7.22
CA CYS A 23 22.02 -6.17 8.35
C CYS A 23 21.79 -6.86 9.71
N ALA A 24 21.47 -8.15 9.73
CA ALA A 24 21.47 -8.96 10.95
C ALA A 24 22.85 -9.57 11.26
N LEU A 25 23.88 -9.35 10.43
CA LEU A 25 25.22 -9.89 10.68
C LEU A 25 26.11 -8.85 11.38
N PRO A 26 27.07 -9.29 12.23
CA PRO A 26 27.22 -10.66 12.71
C PRO A 26 26.08 -11.06 13.67
N GLN A 27 25.81 -12.38 13.72
CA GLN A 27 24.85 -12.94 14.67
C GLN A 27 25.34 -12.68 16.10
N PRO A 28 24.47 -12.24 17.03
CA PRO A 28 24.84 -12.10 18.43
C PRO A 28 25.11 -13.48 19.03
N VAL A 29 26.34 -13.67 19.47
CA VAL A 29 26.85 -14.87 20.14
C VAL A 29 27.26 -14.55 21.57
N SER A 30 27.35 -15.57 22.42
CA SER A 30 27.95 -15.50 23.75
C SER A 30 29.47 -15.35 23.67
N GLY A 31 30.11 -15.06 24.80
CA GLY A 31 31.57 -14.86 24.86
C GLY A 31 32.39 -16.10 24.50
N ASP A 32 31.79 -17.28 24.57
CA ASP A 32 32.33 -18.58 24.18
C ASP A 32 31.97 -18.98 22.73
N GLY A 33 31.32 -18.09 21.97
CA GLY A 33 31.04 -18.27 20.54
C GLY A 33 29.77 -19.07 20.21
N TRP A 34 29.02 -19.53 21.22
CA TRP A 34 27.73 -20.19 21.00
C TRP A 34 26.64 -19.18 20.64
N LEU A 35 25.59 -19.66 19.96
CA LEU A 35 24.40 -18.86 19.73
C LEU A 35 23.74 -18.56 21.06
N LEU A 36 23.48 -17.27 21.33
CA LEU A 36 22.69 -16.85 22.48
C LEU A 36 21.26 -17.42 22.40
N ASP A 37 20.59 -17.47 23.55
CA ASP A 37 19.15 -17.70 23.62
C ASP A 37 18.39 -16.73 22.70
N GLU A 38 17.29 -17.19 22.11
CA GLU A 38 16.51 -16.41 21.14
C GLU A 38 16.04 -15.06 21.73
N SER A 39 15.70 -15.03 23.02
CA SER A 39 15.24 -13.82 23.71
C SER A 39 16.36 -12.78 23.85
N GLU A 40 17.57 -13.25 24.14
CA GLU A 40 18.75 -12.38 24.23
C GLU A 40 19.16 -11.88 22.84
N ARG A 41 19.11 -12.75 21.83
CA ARG A 41 19.38 -12.38 20.44
C ARG A 41 18.40 -11.32 19.95
N ASP A 42 17.10 -11.50 20.17
CA ASP A 42 16.10 -10.49 19.80
C ASP A 42 16.38 -9.15 20.48
N THR A 43 16.72 -9.17 21.78
CA THR A 43 17.06 -7.93 22.51
C THR A 43 18.26 -7.22 21.89
N ARG A 44 19.33 -7.95 21.54
CA ARG A 44 20.50 -7.36 20.88
C ARG A 44 20.19 -6.85 19.48
N TYR A 45 19.37 -7.56 18.70
CA TYR A 45 18.94 -7.11 17.39
C TYR A 45 18.05 -5.88 17.43
N ARG A 46 17.11 -5.85 18.37
CA ARG A 46 16.21 -4.73 18.57
C ARG A 46 17.00 -3.48 18.93
N ARG A 47 17.92 -3.58 19.89
CA ARG A 47 18.81 -2.46 20.26
C ARG A 47 19.59 -1.95 19.06
N ARG A 48 20.33 -2.81 18.34
CA ARG A 48 21.11 -2.42 17.15
C ARG A 48 20.30 -1.59 16.13
N GLY A 49 19.10 -2.06 15.77
CA GLY A 49 18.30 -1.34 14.78
C GLY A 49 17.64 -0.08 15.33
N LEU A 50 17.28 -0.03 16.62
CA LEU A 50 16.77 1.19 17.26
C LEU A 50 17.87 2.25 17.41
N ASP A 51 19.07 1.83 17.82
CA ASP A 51 20.24 2.70 17.95
C ASP A 51 20.59 3.30 16.57
N PHE A 52 20.65 2.47 15.52
CA PHE A 52 20.86 2.96 14.15
C PHE A 52 19.81 3.99 13.72
N ALA A 53 18.52 3.73 14.00
CA ALA A 53 17.45 4.66 13.66
C ALA A 53 17.54 5.98 14.45
N ALA A 54 17.94 5.90 15.73
CA ALA A 54 18.13 7.05 16.60
C ALA A 54 19.33 7.92 16.17
N ASP A 55 20.39 7.30 15.63
CA ASP A 55 21.56 7.99 15.08
C ASP A 55 21.27 8.65 13.72
N HIS A 56 20.18 8.27 13.04
CA HIS A 56 19.83 8.75 11.70
C HIS A 56 18.42 9.35 11.59
N PRO A 57 18.01 10.31 12.45
CA PRO A 57 16.62 10.77 12.53
C PRO A 57 16.18 11.50 11.26
N VAL A 58 17.04 12.33 10.69
CA VAL A 58 16.76 13.07 9.45
C VAL A 58 16.55 12.10 8.30
N ARG A 59 17.42 11.07 8.18
CA ARG A 59 17.32 10.09 7.09
C ARG A 59 16.12 9.15 7.26
N LEU A 60 15.80 8.79 8.50
CA LEU A 60 14.58 8.04 8.82
C LEU A 60 13.34 8.77 8.30
N ILE A 61 13.20 10.06 8.60
CA ILE A 61 12.01 10.86 8.25
C ILE A 61 11.98 11.22 6.76
N THR A 62 13.10 11.63 6.18
CA THR A 62 13.14 12.16 4.81
C THR A 62 13.25 11.08 3.75
N ASN A 63 13.77 9.89 4.10
CA ASN A 63 14.07 8.84 3.14
C ASN A 63 13.39 7.51 3.50
N ALA A 64 13.72 6.94 4.66
CA ALA A 64 13.27 5.59 4.98
C ALA A 64 11.73 5.51 5.08
N VAL A 65 11.09 6.39 5.86
CA VAL A 65 9.62 6.41 6.03
C VAL A 65 8.88 6.63 4.71
N PRO A 66 9.18 7.67 3.90
CA PRO A 66 8.53 7.85 2.61
C PRO A 66 8.72 6.67 1.66
N LYS A 67 9.91 6.03 1.64
CA LYS A 67 10.15 4.86 0.78
C LYS A 67 9.45 3.61 1.28
N ARG A 68 9.31 3.41 2.60
CA ARG A 68 8.50 2.33 3.17
C ARG A 68 7.03 2.47 2.75
N ILE A 69 6.47 3.68 2.90
CA ILE A 69 5.11 3.99 2.46
C ILE A 69 4.99 3.82 0.93
N GLY A 70 5.99 4.30 0.20
CA GLY A 70 6.03 4.22 -1.26
C GLY A 70 6.05 2.79 -1.78
N ARG A 71 6.84 1.91 -1.16
CA ARG A 71 6.88 0.47 -1.48
C ARG A 71 5.55 -0.22 -1.14
N LEU A 72 4.95 0.07 0.01
CA LEU A 72 3.63 -0.45 0.40
C LEU A 72 2.59 -0.16 -0.69
N TRP A 73 2.50 1.10 -1.13
CA TRP A 73 1.53 1.54 -2.13
C TRP A 73 2.00 1.33 -3.57
N GLY A 74 3.14 0.66 -3.79
CA GLY A 74 3.65 0.34 -5.11
C GLY A 74 4.01 1.57 -5.96
N VAL A 75 4.29 2.72 -5.35
CA VAL A 75 4.72 3.95 -6.06
C VAL A 75 6.24 4.10 -6.07
N TYR A 76 6.94 3.39 -5.19
CA TYR A 76 8.41 3.36 -5.15
C TYR A 76 8.94 1.96 -5.49
N ASP A 77 9.78 1.89 -6.52
CA ASP A 77 10.45 0.66 -6.99
C ASP A 77 9.52 -0.58 -7.13
N PRO A 78 8.37 -0.48 -7.81
CA PRO A 78 7.42 -1.59 -7.90
C PRO A 78 8.01 -2.80 -8.63
N VAL A 79 8.81 -2.60 -9.68
CA VAL A 79 9.44 -3.71 -10.42
C VAL A 79 10.52 -4.39 -9.59
N GLY A 80 11.34 -3.63 -8.85
CA GLY A 80 12.30 -4.19 -7.91
C GLY A 80 11.60 -4.96 -6.79
N GLN A 81 10.46 -4.47 -6.30
CA GLN A 81 9.63 -5.19 -5.34
C GLN A 81 9.13 -6.54 -5.89
N LEU A 82 8.62 -6.58 -7.13
CA LEU A 82 8.18 -7.85 -7.73
C LEU A 82 9.34 -8.85 -7.92
N ARG A 83 10.54 -8.35 -8.25
CA ARG A 83 11.74 -9.19 -8.34
C ARG A 83 12.16 -9.72 -6.97
N ALA A 84 12.09 -8.89 -5.93
CA ALA A 84 12.36 -9.29 -4.56
C ALA A 84 11.34 -10.35 -4.10
N ASP A 85 10.04 -10.15 -4.36
CA ASP A 85 8.99 -11.09 -4.00
C ASP A 85 9.13 -12.43 -4.75
N LYS A 86 9.64 -12.43 -5.99
CA LYS A 86 10.00 -13.68 -6.70
C LYS A 86 11.12 -14.44 -5.99
N LEU A 87 12.17 -13.75 -5.55
CA LEU A 87 13.35 -14.36 -4.93
C LEU A 87 13.08 -14.81 -3.49
N VAL A 88 12.37 -13.98 -2.71
CA VAL A 88 12.12 -14.19 -1.28
C VAL A 88 10.89 -15.05 -1.02
N GLU A 89 9.81 -14.84 -1.79
CA GLU A 89 8.51 -15.47 -1.56
C GLU A 89 8.15 -16.51 -2.64
N GLY A 90 9.05 -16.77 -3.61
CA GLY A 90 8.83 -17.77 -4.66
C GLY A 90 7.70 -17.42 -5.64
N ARG A 91 7.28 -16.15 -5.73
CA ARG A 91 6.14 -15.73 -6.57
C ARG A 91 6.44 -15.81 -8.06
N ASN A 92 5.42 -16.18 -8.85
CA ASN A 92 5.50 -16.07 -10.30
C ASN A 92 5.48 -14.58 -10.72
N PHE A 93 6.50 -14.17 -11.48
CA PHE A 93 6.66 -12.77 -11.89
C PHE A 93 5.51 -12.28 -12.78
N GLY A 94 5.06 -13.09 -13.75
CA GLY A 94 3.98 -12.72 -14.65
C GLY A 94 2.66 -12.50 -13.93
N LEU A 95 2.30 -13.40 -13.00
CA LEU A 95 1.12 -13.23 -12.14
C LEU A 95 1.25 -12.00 -11.24
N SER A 96 2.46 -11.71 -10.77
CA SER A 96 2.71 -10.53 -9.92
C SER A 96 2.56 -9.23 -10.72
N VAL A 97 2.96 -9.20 -11.99
CA VAL A 97 2.74 -8.07 -12.90
C VAL A 97 1.24 -7.87 -13.16
N LEU A 98 0.49 -8.95 -13.41
CA LEU A 98 -0.96 -8.87 -13.58
C LEU A 98 -1.64 -8.29 -12.32
N GLY A 99 -1.25 -8.77 -11.13
CA GLY A 99 -1.74 -8.24 -9.86
C GLY A 99 -1.41 -6.76 -9.67
N LEU A 100 -0.23 -6.31 -10.11
CA LEU A 100 0.15 -4.89 -10.07
C LEU A 100 -0.72 -4.03 -10.98
N VAL A 101 -1.00 -4.48 -12.21
CA VAL A 101 -1.89 -3.79 -13.16
C VAL A 101 -3.32 -3.69 -12.60
N GLN A 102 -3.83 -4.80 -12.05
CA GLN A 102 -5.13 -4.81 -11.36
C GLN A 102 -5.15 -3.79 -10.22
N TYR A 103 -4.11 -3.79 -9.38
CA TYR A 103 -3.99 -2.85 -8.27
C TYR A 103 -3.97 -1.39 -8.73
N TYR A 104 -3.20 -1.05 -9.77
CA TYR A 104 -3.17 0.30 -10.32
C TYR A 104 -4.48 0.74 -10.97
N THR A 105 -5.35 -0.20 -11.34
CA THR A 105 -6.71 0.11 -11.81
C THR A 105 -7.66 0.33 -10.63
N LEU A 106 -7.57 -0.51 -9.60
CA LEU A 106 -8.42 -0.43 -8.42
C LEU A 106 -8.13 0.80 -7.55
N LEU A 107 -6.86 1.21 -7.42
CA LEU A 107 -6.46 2.33 -6.59
C LEU A 107 -7.15 3.66 -6.97
N PRO A 108 -7.12 4.15 -8.23
CA PRO A 108 -7.81 5.39 -8.60
C PRO A 108 -9.34 5.26 -8.47
N MET A 109 -9.91 4.07 -8.76
CA MET A 109 -11.34 3.81 -8.54
C MET A 109 -11.71 3.90 -7.04
N ALA A 110 -10.87 3.35 -6.17
CA ALA A 110 -11.05 3.44 -4.72
C ALA A 110 -10.99 4.90 -4.23
N VAL A 111 -10.04 5.70 -4.75
CA VAL A 111 -9.96 7.13 -4.46
C VAL A 111 -11.24 7.85 -4.90
N ALA A 112 -11.72 7.59 -6.12
CA ALA A 112 -12.98 8.15 -6.62
C ALA A 112 -14.17 7.77 -5.72
N GLY A 113 -14.27 6.51 -5.31
CA GLY A 113 -15.30 6.02 -4.39
C GLY A 113 -15.26 6.71 -3.03
N ALA A 114 -14.08 6.89 -2.45
CA ALA A 114 -13.90 7.61 -1.20
C ALA A 114 -14.33 9.08 -1.30
N VAL A 115 -14.01 9.75 -2.41
CA VAL A 115 -14.45 11.12 -2.69
C VAL A 115 -15.97 11.19 -2.85
N LEU A 116 -16.60 10.22 -3.51
CA LEU A 116 -18.05 10.14 -3.66
C LEU A 116 -18.75 9.96 -2.31
N LEU A 117 -18.27 9.06 -1.45
CA LEU A 117 -18.80 8.89 -0.10
C LEU A 117 -18.69 10.19 0.71
N ARG A 118 -17.54 10.89 0.60
CA ARG A 118 -17.35 12.20 1.24
C ARG A 118 -18.35 13.23 0.74
N ARG A 119 -18.57 13.32 -0.58
CA ARG A 119 -19.52 14.27 -1.19
C ARG A 119 -20.97 13.98 -0.80
N LYS A 120 -21.33 12.71 -0.59
CA LYS A 120 -22.68 12.28 -0.17
C LYS A 120 -22.90 12.34 1.35
N GLY A 121 -21.91 12.76 2.14
CA GLY A 121 -22.02 12.76 3.61
C GLY A 121 -22.10 11.37 4.25
N LEU A 122 -21.71 10.32 3.52
CA LEU A 122 -21.78 8.94 4.00
C LEU A 122 -20.57 8.59 4.90
N PRO A 123 -20.76 7.70 5.89
CA PRO A 123 -19.67 7.25 6.75
C PRO A 123 -18.61 6.51 5.93
N ARG A 124 -17.35 6.94 6.05
CA ARG A 124 -16.19 6.38 5.32
C ARG A 124 -15.05 5.94 6.23
N LEU A 125 -15.14 6.21 7.53
CA LEU A 125 -14.03 6.02 8.47
C LEU A 125 -13.59 4.56 8.55
N HIS A 126 -14.55 3.62 8.64
CA HIS A 126 -14.27 2.19 8.72
C HIS A 126 -13.50 1.67 7.50
N LEU A 127 -13.82 2.17 6.30
CA LEU A 127 -13.12 1.79 5.06
C LEU A 127 -11.72 2.43 4.99
N LEU A 128 -11.55 3.66 5.48
CA LEU A 128 -10.26 4.35 5.47
C LEU A 128 -9.34 3.94 6.62
N ALA A 129 -9.87 3.30 7.67
CA ALA A 129 -9.09 2.83 8.81
C ALA A 129 -8.02 1.82 8.39
N TRP A 130 -8.36 0.84 7.56
CA TRP A 130 -7.41 -0.18 7.11
C TRP A 130 -6.24 0.41 6.30
N PRO A 131 -6.47 1.23 5.24
CA PRO A 131 -5.40 1.97 4.56
C PRO A 131 -4.52 2.80 5.51
N ALA A 132 -5.11 3.46 6.51
CA ALA A 132 -4.35 4.24 7.48
C ALA A 132 -3.47 3.35 8.37
N ILE A 133 -4.02 2.24 8.88
CA ILE A 133 -3.29 1.27 9.72
C ILE A 133 -2.11 0.67 8.95
N VAL A 134 -2.32 0.15 7.74
CA VAL A 134 -1.23 -0.47 6.96
C VAL A 134 -0.15 0.55 6.58
N THR A 135 -0.53 1.82 6.35
CA THR A 135 0.43 2.91 6.09
C THR A 135 1.28 3.17 7.32
N ALA A 136 0.67 3.24 8.51
CA ALA A 136 1.40 3.39 9.76
C ALA A 136 2.32 2.20 10.05
N VAL A 137 1.84 0.98 9.86
CA VAL A 137 2.66 -0.24 9.99
C VAL A 137 3.86 -0.20 9.05
N ALA A 138 3.66 0.16 7.78
CA ALA A 138 4.76 0.27 6.82
C ALA A 138 5.76 1.35 7.23
N ALA A 139 5.28 2.55 7.60
CA ALA A 139 6.14 3.65 8.06
C ALA A 139 7.04 3.22 9.22
N LEU A 140 6.48 2.51 10.19
CA LEU A 140 7.18 2.08 11.41
C LEU A 140 8.10 0.87 11.19
N THR A 141 7.83 0.01 10.21
CA THR A 141 8.53 -1.28 10.06
C THR A 141 9.33 -1.36 8.76
N MET A 142 8.66 -1.67 7.64
CA MET A 142 9.19 -1.75 6.29
C MET A 142 8.04 -1.69 5.27
N GLY A 143 8.36 -1.31 4.04
CA GLY A 143 7.40 -1.34 2.94
C GLY A 143 7.47 -2.63 2.14
N THR A 144 6.39 -3.41 2.12
CA THR A 144 6.27 -4.65 1.32
C THR A 144 4.82 -4.82 0.86
N THR A 145 4.64 -5.44 -0.30
CA THR A 145 3.33 -5.79 -0.89
C THR A 145 2.48 -6.61 0.08
N ARG A 146 3.09 -7.52 0.86
CA ARG A 146 2.37 -8.40 1.80
C ARG A 146 1.61 -7.63 2.90
N TYR A 147 2.10 -6.47 3.31
CA TYR A 147 1.46 -5.67 4.37
C TYR A 147 0.25 -4.89 3.87
N ARG A 148 0.05 -4.79 2.55
CA ARG A 148 -1.09 -4.09 1.97
C ARG A 148 -2.37 -4.93 1.97
N VAL A 149 -2.27 -6.26 2.05
CA VAL A 149 -3.39 -7.20 1.91
C VAL A 149 -4.64 -6.80 2.72
N PRO A 150 -4.56 -6.41 4.00
CA PRO A 150 -5.74 -6.02 4.77
C PRO A 150 -6.47 -4.79 4.20
N ALA A 151 -5.74 -3.85 3.60
CA ALA A 151 -6.32 -2.65 3.00
C ALA A 151 -6.94 -2.91 1.62
N GLU A 152 -6.54 -3.97 0.91
CA GLU A 152 -7.05 -4.26 -0.43
C GLU A 152 -8.56 -4.54 -0.43
N VAL A 153 -9.08 -5.16 0.63
CA VAL A 153 -10.53 -5.37 0.82
C VAL A 153 -11.27 -4.02 0.82
N ALA A 154 -10.76 -3.04 1.57
CA ALA A 154 -11.35 -1.71 1.63
C ALA A 154 -11.24 -0.98 0.28
N LEU A 155 -10.12 -1.14 -0.44
CA LEU A 155 -9.95 -0.56 -1.77
C LEU A 155 -10.95 -1.13 -2.77
N VAL A 156 -11.20 -2.44 -2.75
CA VAL A 156 -12.20 -3.09 -3.63
C VAL A 156 -13.60 -2.55 -3.33
N LEU A 157 -13.98 -2.43 -2.07
CA LEU A 157 -15.30 -1.88 -1.68
C LEU A 157 -15.46 -0.43 -2.13
N LEU A 158 -14.43 0.40 -1.95
CA LEU A 158 -14.43 1.78 -2.43
C LEU A 158 -14.48 1.85 -3.96
N ALA A 159 -13.73 1.00 -4.66
CA ALA A 159 -13.77 0.93 -6.11
C ALA A 159 -15.16 0.53 -6.64
N ALA A 160 -15.85 -0.39 -5.95
CA ALA A 160 -17.22 -0.76 -6.29
C ALA A 160 -18.19 0.43 -6.17
N VAL A 161 -18.02 1.31 -5.16
CA VAL A 161 -18.81 2.55 -5.04
C VAL A 161 -18.62 3.47 -6.25
N ALA A 162 -17.38 3.62 -6.72
CA ALA A 162 -17.11 4.40 -7.93
C ALA A 162 -17.73 3.75 -9.17
N LEU A 163 -17.61 2.43 -9.31
CA LEU A 163 -18.18 1.68 -10.41
C LEU A 163 -19.71 1.84 -10.47
N GLU A 164 -20.42 1.73 -9.34
CA GLU A 164 -21.88 1.89 -9.33
C GLU A 164 -22.30 3.30 -9.78
N ALA A 165 -21.55 4.34 -9.36
CA ALA A 165 -21.82 5.70 -9.82
C ALA A 165 -21.62 5.86 -11.34
N ILE A 166 -20.62 5.22 -11.92
CA ILE A 166 -20.37 5.22 -13.38
C ILE A 166 -21.51 4.48 -14.12
N LEU A 167 -21.95 3.33 -13.58
CA LEU A 167 -23.05 2.55 -14.15
C LEU A 167 -24.37 3.32 -14.10
N ASP A 168 -24.65 4.01 -13.00
CA ASP A 168 -25.85 4.84 -12.85
C ASP A 168 -25.89 6.02 -13.82
N LEU A 169 -24.76 6.70 -14.02
CA LEU A 169 -24.65 7.76 -15.04
C LEU A 169 -24.92 7.20 -16.44
N SER A 170 -24.37 6.02 -16.75
CA SER A 170 -24.57 5.34 -18.04
C SER A 170 -26.02 4.89 -18.25
N ARG A 171 -26.72 4.46 -17.18
CA ARG A 171 -28.15 4.10 -17.21
C ARG A 171 -29.03 5.33 -17.43
N ARG A 172 -28.74 6.44 -16.74
CA ARG A 172 -29.47 7.72 -16.89
C ARG A 172 -29.35 8.28 -18.30
N SER A 173 -28.14 8.28 -18.86
CA SER A 173 -27.90 8.74 -20.24
C SER A 173 -28.68 7.92 -21.26
N ARG A 174 -28.72 6.58 -21.11
CA ARG A 174 -29.50 5.70 -21.99
C ARG A 174 -31.00 5.96 -21.91
N ARG A 175 -31.53 6.20 -20.70
CA ARG A 175 -32.95 6.51 -20.50
C ARG A 175 -33.36 7.86 -21.10
N ALA A 176 -32.48 8.87 -21.01
CA ALA A 176 -32.72 10.17 -21.64
C ALA A 176 -32.78 10.05 -23.17
N ALA A 177 -31.87 9.26 -23.77
CA ALA A 177 -31.85 9.02 -25.22
C ALA A 177 -33.05 8.21 -25.73
N SER A 178 -33.65 7.35 -24.89
CA SER A 178 -34.82 6.54 -25.27
C SER A 178 -36.17 7.22 -25.06
N THR A 179 -36.21 8.45 -24.50
CA THR A 179 -37.47 9.18 -24.31
C THR A 179 -37.84 9.88 -25.63
N PRO A 180 -38.94 9.51 -26.32
CA PRO A 180 -39.32 10.15 -27.56
C PRO A 180 -39.65 11.64 -27.35
N PRO A 181 -39.50 12.50 -28.37
CA PRO A 181 -39.86 13.91 -28.26
C PRO A 181 -41.33 14.03 -27.85
N VAL A 182 -41.62 14.90 -26.87
CA VAL A 182 -43.00 15.25 -26.52
C VAL A 182 -43.58 16.02 -27.69
N GLU A 183 -44.49 15.40 -28.43
CA GLU A 183 -45.24 16.07 -29.50
C GLU A 183 -46.20 17.08 -28.84
N HIS A 184 -45.91 18.37 -28.99
CA HIS A 184 -46.82 19.42 -28.56
C HIS A 184 -47.99 19.49 -29.55
N PRO A 185 -49.25 19.34 -29.09
CA PRO A 185 -50.39 19.49 -29.97
C PRO A 185 -50.39 20.93 -30.53
N ALA A 186 -50.49 21.04 -31.85
CA ALA A 186 -50.52 22.32 -32.55
C ALA A 186 -51.62 23.23 -31.97
N PRO A 187 -51.35 24.54 -31.79
CA PRO A 187 -52.36 25.48 -31.33
C PRO A 187 -53.53 25.47 -32.32
N LYS A 188 -54.74 25.22 -31.81
CA LYS A 188 -55.97 25.36 -32.61
C LYS A 188 -56.12 26.84 -32.97
N LEU A 189 -56.06 27.16 -34.27
CA LEU A 189 -56.38 28.51 -34.74
C LEU A 189 -57.87 28.80 -34.48
N PRO A 190 -58.22 30.06 -34.13
CA PRO A 190 -59.59 30.50 -33.96
C PRO A 190 -60.38 30.52 -35.27
#